data_AF-A0A6G0V5K3-F1
#
_entry.id   AF-A0A6G0V5K3-F1
#
_cell.length_a   1.000
_cell.length_b   1.000
_cell.length_c   1.000
_cell.angle_alpha   90.00
_cell.angle_beta   90.00
_cell.angle_gamma   90.00
#
_symmetry.space_group_name_H-M   'P 1'
#
loop_
_entity.id
_entity.type
_entity.pdbx_description
1 polymer ?
#
loop_
_entity_poly.entity_id
_entity_poly.type
_entity_poly.pdbx_seq_one_letter_code
_entity_poly.pdbx_strand_id
1 'polypeptide(L)'
;MKSGFFKVYSSFDEFQANNHDQVVAWADLDIMSKAVRNHFLLQHVRRGGTSVGDFYYRFMPRPMNICGTRTGILVNVQLHGEEYPTKYSVKCHHFGMSSFYQKASPPDIREIFCYKLLEVIEVGPAVQFIISKEGVGNKISVYIATKWRDDFIPLSDLNKEEDINVEALVQLLLLKVLFNIDNLHADNCQWNGTNTAAIISLMPIPCAAHQDVKEVLLGQHRMNWNHAPADLLFEKCSTERFLEIVKKWLQEWDLLSKIDKAAALIKHERDRVKMLENDFRMIEESEYTVAMDLDEYLDAVKSNVKNLTSALGLNV
;
A
#
# COMPACT_ATOMS: atom_id res chain seq x y z
N MET A 1 -18.33 -52.16 12.83
CA MET A 1 -18.31 -51.13 11.76
C MET A 1 -16.95 -50.43 11.81
N LYS A 2 -16.22 -50.45 10.71
CA LYS A 2 -14.79 -50.07 10.64
C LYS A 2 -14.61 -48.56 10.82
N SER A 3 -14.07 -48.16 11.96
CA SER A 3 -13.38 -46.88 12.15
C SER A 3 -12.12 -46.89 11.27
N GLY A 4 -12.17 -46.18 10.14
CA GLY A 4 -11.15 -46.26 9.10
C GLY A 4 -10.53 -44.90 8.79
N PHE A 5 -9.24 -44.96 8.42
CA PHE A 5 -8.36 -43.90 7.91
C PHE A 5 -9.08 -42.85 7.02
N PHE A 6 -10.02 -43.28 6.17
CA PHE A 6 -10.78 -42.39 5.28
C PHE A 6 -11.73 -41.40 5.98
N LYS A 7 -12.20 -41.69 7.20
CA LYS A 7 -13.05 -40.76 7.97
C LYS A 7 -12.24 -39.57 8.51
N VAL A 8 -10.94 -39.77 8.73
CA VAL A 8 -9.98 -38.70 9.09
C VAL A 8 -9.81 -37.75 7.91
N TYR A 9 -9.77 -38.25 6.67
CA TYR A 9 -9.68 -37.42 5.47
C TYR A 9 -10.95 -36.60 5.23
N SER A 10 -12.15 -37.19 5.35
CA SER A 10 -13.38 -36.39 5.21
C SER A 10 -13.49 -35.29 6.27
N SER A 11 -13.08 -35.57 7.52
CA SER A 11 -13.02 -34.53 8.56
C SER A 11 -11.87 -33.54 8.35
N PHE A 12 -10.79 -33.95 7.68
CA PHE A 12 -9.66 -33.09 7.35
C PHE A 12 -9.99 -32.18 6.16
N ASP A 13 -10.68 -32.66 5.14
CA ASP A 13 -11.16 -31.87 4.01
C ASP A 13 -12.22 -30.86 4.47
N GLU A 14 -13.12 -31.28 5.36
CA GLU A 14 -14.13 -30.40 5.97
C GLU A 14 -13.47 -29.38 6.94
N PHE A 15 -12.48 -29.80 7.73
CA PHE A 15 -11.67 -28.88 8.54
C PHE A 15 -10.85 -27.93 7.65
N GLN A 16 -10.23 -28.41 6.58
CA GLN A 16 -9.44 -27.61 5.65
C GLN A 16 -10.33 -26.63 4.90
N ALA A 17 -11.55 -27.01 4.49
CA ALA A 17 -12.50 -26.10 3.87
C ALA A 17 -12.99 -25.03 4.86
N ASN A 18 -13.32 -25.43 6.10
CA ASN A 18 -13.83 -24.52 7.13
C ASN A 18 -12.75 -23.63 7.76
N ASN A 19 -11.48 -24.02 7.67
CA ASN A 19 -10.34 -23.31 8.24
C ASN A 19 -9.31 -22.93 7.17
N HIS A 20 -9.68 -22.96 5.88
CA HIS A 20 -8.75 -22.76 4.75
C HIS A 20 -8.03 -21.43 4.90
N ASP A 21 -8.79 -20.37 5.13
CA ASP A 21 -8.28 -19.01 5.29
C ASP A 21 -7.32 -18.90 6.47
N GLN A 22 -7.56 -19.65 7.56
CA GLN A 22 -6.68 -19.68 8.72
C GLN A 22 -5.42 -20.49 8.43
N VAL A 23 -5.51 -21.68 7.84
CA VAL A 23 -4.34 -22.52 7.51
C VAL A 23 -3.45 -21.85 6.46
N VAL A 24 -4.04 -21.23 5.44
CA VAL A 24 -3.34 -20.45 4.42
C VAL A 24 -2.69 -19.21 5.04
N ALA A 25 -3.41 -18.50 5.92
CA ALA A 25 -2.85 -17.36 6.65
C ALA A 25 -1.61 -17.74 7.47
N TRP A 26 -1.61 -18.90 8.13
CA TRP A 26 -0.47 -19.38 8.89
C TRP A 26 0.74 -19.75 8.01
N ALA A 27 0.51 -20.41 6.87
CA ALA A 27 1.59 -20.72 5.92
C ALA A 27 2.20 -19.45 5.33
N ASP A 28 1.39 -18.44 5.00
CA ASP A 28 1.85 -17.15 4.50
C ASP A 28 2.67 -16.38 5.55
N LEU A 29 2.33 -16.50 6.84
CA LEU A 29 3.07 -15.86 7.93
C LEU A 29 4.48 -16.43 8.11
N ASP A 30 4.70 -17.73 7.94
CA ASP A 30 6.03 -18.33 8.04
C ASP A 30 6.94 -17.88 6.89
N ILE A 31 6.42 -17.91 5.66
CA ILE A 31 7.16 -17.46 4.46
C ILE A 31 7.46 -15.97 4.55
N MET A 32 6.49 -15.16 4.99
CA MET A 32 6.68 -13.74 5.23
C MET A 32 7.74 -13.50 6.29
N SER A 33 7.67 -14.19 7.43
CA SER A 33 8.64 -14.04 8.52
C SER A 33 10.06 -14.39 8.06
N LYS A 34 10.22 -15.46 7.28
CA LYS A 34 11.52 -15.85 6.74
C LYS A 34 12.05 -14.84 5.73
N ALA A 35 11.22 -14.37 4.79
CA ALA A 35 11.60 -13.36 3.81
C ALA A 35 11.99 -12.03 4.47
N VAL A 36 11.20 -11.59 5.44
CA VAL A 36 11.45 -10.36 6.22
C VAL A 36 12.74 -10.46 7.00
N ARG A 37 12.96 -11.57 7.73
CA ARG A 37 14.21 -11.81 8.46
C ARG A 37 15.41 -11.75 7.53
N ASN A 38 15.36 -12.46 6.40
CA ASN A 38 16.46 -12.53 5.45
C ASN A 38 16.77 -11.15 4.82
N HIS A 39 15.74 -10.37 4.49
CA HIS A 39 15.89 -9.02 3.95
C HIS A 39 16.63 -8.10 4.92
N PHE A 40 16.21 -8.06 6.18
CA PHE A 40 16.84 -7.21 7.18
C PHE A 40 18.22 -7.72 7.63
N LEU A 41 18.42 -9.04 7.68
CA LEU A 41 19.73 -9.63 7.93
C LEU A 41 20.75 -9.23 6.84
N LEU A 42 20.35 -9.26 5.57
CA LEU A 42 21.21 -8.80 4.47
C LEU A 42 21.61 -7.32 4.62
N GLN A 43 20.68 -6.46 5.07
CA GLN A 43 21.01 -5.07 5.36
C GLN A 43 21.95 -4.92 6.54
N HIS A 44 21.73 -5.68 7.62
CA HIS A 44 22.59 -5.70 8.80
C HIS A 44 24.03 -6.08 8.42
N VAL A 45 24.19 -7.14 7.63
CA VAL A 45 25.51 -7.59 7.13
C VAL A 45 26.15 -6.54 6.22
N ARG A 46 25.38 -5.91 5.31
CA ARG A 46 25.88 -4.81 4.46
C ARG A 46 26.37 -3.60 5.25
N ARG A 47 25.90 -3.41 6.48
CA ARG A 47 26.34 -2.36 7.40
C ARG A 47 27.57 -2.76 8.24
N GLY A 48 28.13 -3.96 8.06
CA GLY A 48 29.31 -4.42 8.77
C GLY A 48 29.04 -5.40 9.91
N GLY A 49 27.77 -5.78 10.14
CA GLY A 49 27.42 -6.83 11.09
C GLY A 49 27.97 -8.19 10.65
N THR A 50 28.57 -8.93 11.58
CA THR A 50 29.38 -10.11 11.24
C THR A 50 28.71 -11.45 11.58
N SER A 51 27.62 -11.45 12.35
CA SER A 51 26.92 -12.69 12.69
C SER A 51 25.40 -12.53 12.79
N VAL A 52 24.71 -13.67 12.87
CA VAL A 52 23.28 -13.72 13.22
C VAL A 52 23.07 -13.33 14.69
N GLY A 53 24.12 -13.37 15.53
CA GLY A 53 24.04 -13.12 16.97
C GLY A 53 23.90 -11.66 17.37
N ASP A 54 24.41 -10.73 16.55
CA ASP A 54 24.31 -9.28 16.69
C ASP A 54 23.10 -8.67 15.95
N PHE A 55 22.41 -9.47 15.14
CA PHE A 55 21.19 -9.08 14.47
C PHE A 55 19.95 -9.32 15.35
N TYR A 56 19.44 -8.26 15.98
CA TYR A 56 18.19 -8.34 16.72
C TYR A 56 16.97 -8.20 15.80
N TYR A 57 16.05 -9.16 15.91
CA TYR A 57 14.72 -9.07 15.33
C TYR A 57 13.68 -9.69 16.26
N ARG A 58 12.47 -9.13 16.28
CA ARG A 58 11.35 -9.68 17.05
C ARG A 58 10.05 -9.48 16.28
N PHE A 59 9.41 -10.58 15.91
CA PHE A 59 8.06 -10.55 15.37
C PHE A 59 7.05 -10.34 16.48
N MET A 60 6.02 -9.56 16.19
CA MET A 60 4.91 -9.26 17.08
C MET A 60 3.61 -9.44 16.31
N PRO A 61 2.54 -9.92 16.97
CA PRO A 61 1.22 -9.94 16.37
C PRO A 61 0.79 -8.51 16.03
N ARG A 62 0.13 -8.34 14.89
CA ARG A 62 -0.47 -7.07 14.51
C ARG A 62 -1.77 -6.86 15.32
N PRO A 63 -2.02 -5.67 15.90
CA PRO A 63 -3.30 -5.37 16.52
C PRO A 63 -4.45 -5.55 15.51
N MET A 64 -5.56 -6.17 15.93
CA MET A 64 -6.68 -6.48 15.01
C MET A 64 -7.35 -5.24 14.41
N ASN A 65 -7.16 -4.07 15.01
CA ASN A 65 -7.78 -2.81 14.64
C ASN A 65 -6.94 -1.95 13.67
N ILE A 66 -5.86 -2.49 13.08
CA ILE A 66 -4.93 -1.70 12.26
C ILE A 66 -4.67 -2.40 10.91
N CYS A 67 -4.98 -1.73 9.79
CA CYS A 67 -4.65 -2.12 8.41
C CYS A 67 -5.36 -3.38 7.84
N GLY A 68 -6.68 -3.50 8.01
CA GLY A 68 -7.52 -4.46 7.29
C GLY A 68 -7.34 -5.95 7.62
N THR A 69 -8.06 -6.81 6.89
CA THR A 69 -8.30 -8.24 7.19
C THR A 69 -7.20 -9.22 6.74
N ARG A 70 -6.16 -8.76 6.05
CA ARG A 70 -5.11 -9.65 5.50
C ARG A 70 -3.94 -9.83 6.45
N THR A 71 -3.29 -11.00 6.35
CA THR A 71 -2.10 -11.42 7.08
C THR A 71 -0.99 -10.36 7.00
N GLY A 72 -0.72 -9.72 8.14
CA GLY A 72 0.37 -8.78 8.31
C GLY A 72 1.05 -9.02 9.65
N ILE A 73 2.33 -8.67 9.73
CA ILE A 73 3.15 -8.82 10.94
C ILE A 73 3.75 -7.48 11.34
N LEU A 74 3.98 -7.32 12.63
CA LEU A 74 4.87 -6.28 13.12
C LEU A 74 6.24 -6.90 13.36
N VAL A 75 7.30 -6.16 13.05
CA VAL A 75 8.67 -6.61 13.32
C VAL A 75 9.49 -5.46 13.87
N ASN A 76 10.15 -5.69 15.00
CA ASN A 76 11.22 -4.82 15.47
C ASN A 76 12.54 -5.35 14.93
N VAL A 77 13.37 -4.48 14.37
CA VAL A 77 14.66 -4.81 13.76
C VAL A 77 15.69 -3.81 14.25
N GLN A 78 16.85 -4.29 14.70
CA GLN A 78 18.00 -3.43 14.97
C GLN A 78 19.13 -3.81 14.02
N LEU A 79 19.45 -2.92 13.10
CA LEU A 79 20.55 -3.11 12.15
C LEU A 79 21.89 -2.73 12.81
N HIS A 80 22.98 -3.21 12.23
CA HIS A 80 24.31 -2.90 12.73
C HIS A 80 24.54 -1.39 12.78
N GLY A 81 25.05 -0.90 13.92
CA GLY A 81 25.27 0.52 14.18
C GLY A 81 24.03 1.31 14.61
N GLU A 82 22.84 0.70 14.71
CA GLU A 82 21.65 1.37 15.25
C GLU A 82 21.60 1.25 16.77
N GLU A 83 21.34 2.36 17.46
CA GLU A 83 21.23 2.40 18.93
C GLU A 83 19.95 1.72 19.43
N TYR A 84 18.84 1.86 18.69
CA TYR A 84 17.53 1.34 19.06
C TYR A 84 16.89 0.54 17.93
N PRO A 85 16.08 -0.50 18.24
CA PRO A 85 15.29 -1.20 17.24
C PRO A 85 14.28 -0.28 16.55
N THR A 86 14.17 -0.40 15.23
CA THR A 86 13.11 0.22 14.44
C THR A 86 11.96 -0.76 14.24
N LYS A 87 10.73 -0.29 14.50
CA LYS A 87 9.50 -1.06 14.28
C LYS A 87 9.00 -0.89 12.84
N TYR A 88 8.59 -1.98 12.22
CA TYR A 88 7.98 -2.00 10.90
C TYR A 88 6.64 -2.73 10.92
N SER A 89 5.69 -2.25 10.12
CA SER A 89 4.48 -2.95 9.74
C SER A 89 4.70 -3.61 8.40
N VAL A 90 4.55 -4.92 8.32
CA VAL A 90 4.74 -5.69 7.09
C VAL A 90 3.41 -6.29 6.67
N LYS A 91 3.06 -6.10 5.40
CA LYS A 91 1.89 -6.72 4.79
C LYS A 91 2.25 -7.44 3.51
N CYS A 92 1.42 -8.41 3.13
CA CYS A 92 1.45 -8.94 1.78
C CYS A 92 0.92 -7.89 0.78
N HIS A 93 1.52 -7.87 -0.41
CA HIS A 93 1.06 -7.08 -1.55
C HIS A 93 -0.34 -7.53 -2.03
N HIS A 94 -1.12 -6.62 -2.63
CA HIS A 94 -2.42 -6.96 -3.20
C HIS A 94 -2.26 -7.60 -4.58
N PHE A 95 -2.53 -8.90 -4.70
CA PHE A 95 -2.87 -9.49 -6.01
C PHE A 95 -4.11 -8.75 -6.56
N GLY A 96 -4.03 -8.26 -7.80
CA GLY A 96 -4.95 -7.26 -8.38
C GLY A 96 -6.45 -7.59 -8.29
N MET A 97 -7.29 -6.55 -8.44
CA MET A 97 -8.77 -6.64 -8.43
C MET A 97 -9.28 -7.57 -9.54
N SER A 98 -10.26 -8.40 -9.23
CA SER A 98 -10.12 -9.81 -9.57
C SER A 98 -10.95 -10.67 -8.64
N SER A 99 -12.25 -10.42 -8.54
CA SER A 99 -13.22 -11.31 -7.86
C SER A 99 -13.21 -12.76 -8.38
N PHE A 100 -12.41 -13.05 -9.42
CA PHE A 100 -12.14 -14.38 -9.98
C PHE A 100 -10.73 -14.95 -9.71
N TYR A 101 -9.83 -14.24 -9.04
CA TYR A 101 -8.41 -14.65 -8.95
C TYR A 101 -8.09 -15.41 -7.66
N GLN A 102 -8.39 -16.71 -7.66
CA GLN A 102 -7.78 -17.71 -6.78
C GLN A 102 -6.41 -18.21 -7.31
N LYS A 103 -5.91 -17.65 -8.42
CA LYS A 103 -4.66 -18.07 -9.11
C LYS A 103 -3.57 -17.01 -9.02
N ALA A 104 -2.32 -17.47 -9.16
CA ALA A 104 -1.10 -16.69 -8.99
C ALA A 104 -1.01 -15.51 -9.98
N SER A 105 -1.36 -14.31 -9.55
CA SER A 105 -1.10 -13.09 -10.32
C SER A 105 0.28 -12.53 -9.96
N PRO A 106 1.00 -11.89 -10.91
CA PRO A 106 2.22 -11.18 -10.59
C PRO A 106 1.94 -10.01 -9.63
N PRO A 107 2.94 -9.55 -8.89
CA PRO A 107 2.83 -8.33 -8.08
C PRO A 107 2.51 -7.11 -8.96
N ASP A 108 1.47 -6.36 -8.60
CA ASP A 108 1.13 -5.07 -9.17
C ASP A 108 2.16 -3.99 -8.78
N ILE A 109 3.02 -3.68 -9.74
CA ILE A 109 4.07 -2.66 -9.62
C ILE A 109 3.51 -1.26 -9.35
N ARG A 110 2.23 -0.98 -9.65
CA ARG A 110 1.59 0.30 -9.36
C ARG A 110 1.44 0.51 -7.85
N GLU A 111 1.11 -0.54 -7.09
CA GLU A 111 1.05 -0.44 -5.63
C GLU A 111 2.43 -0.09 -5.06
N ILE A 112 3.49 -0.75 -5.54
CA ILE A 112 4.88 -0.47 -5.16
C ILE A 112 5.24 0.99 -5.46
N PHE A 113 4.90 1.48 -6.65
CA PHE A 113 5.10 2.88 -7.01
C PHE A 113 4.36 3.84 -6.08
N CYS A 114 3.07 3.61 -5.83
CA CYS A 114 2.27 4.47 -4.96
C CYS A 114 2.89 4.54 -3.56
N TYR A 115 3.27 3.42 -2.94
CA TYR A 115 3.93 3.47 -1.63
C TYR A 115 5.20 4.30 -1.64
N LYS A 116 6.05 4.16 -2.67
CA LYS A 116 7.28 4.96 -2.76
C LYS A 116 6.99 6.44 -3.00
N LEU A 117 5.99 6.77 -3.82
CA LEU A 117 5.59 8.15 -4.04
C LEU A 117 5.09 8.80 -2.75
N LEU A 118 4.23 8.11 -1.99
CA LEU A 118 3.71 8.62 -0.72
C LEU A 118 4.81 8.87 0.31
N GLU A 119 5.84 8.02 0.38
CA GLU A 119 7.04 8.30 1.18
C GLU A 119 7.75 9.58 0.69
N VAL A 120 7.93 9.72 -0.62
CA VAL A 120 8.66 10.84 -1.23
C VAL A 120 7.95 12.20 -1.05
N ILE A 121 6.61 12.20 -0.93
CA ILE A 121 5.80 13.39 -0.62
C ILE A 121 5.41 13.49 0.86
N GLU A 122 5.96 12.62 1.71
CA GLU A 122 5.82 12.64 3.18
C GLU A 122 4.40 12.41 3.72
N VAL A 123 3.48 11.91 2.90
CA VAL A 123 2.13 11.49 3.34
C VAL A 123 2.06 9.99 3.67
N GLY A 124 3.12 9.24 3.36
CA GLY A 124 3.29 7.83 3.70
C GLY A 124 4.53 7.63 4.59
N PRO A 125 4.56 6.54 5.38
CA PRO A 125 5.76 6.16 6.12
C PRO A 125 6.88 5.71 5.16
N ALA A 126 8.12 5.74 5.64
CA ALA A 126 9.25 5.17 4.91
C ALA A 126 9.00 3.70 4.56
N VAL A 127 9.19 3.31 3.29
CA VAL A 127 8.80 2.00 2.79
C VAL A 127 9.97 1.22 2.19
N GLN A 128 9.98 -0.08 2.47
CA GLN A 128 10.86 -1.06 1.86
C GLN A 128 10.05 -2.18 1.22
N PHE A 129 10.51 -2.64 0.06
CA PHE A 129 9.89 -3.74 -0.67
C PHE A 129 10.73 -5.01 -0.49
N ILE A 130 10.06 -6.08 -0.08
CA ILE A 130 10.68 -7.35 0.25
C ILE A 130 10.18 -8.38 -0.76
N ILE A 131 11.00 -8.66 -1.76
CA ILE A 131 10.71 -9.67 -2.77
C ILE A 131 11.29 -11.00 -2.27
N SER A 132 10.41 -11.96 -1.95
CA SER A 132 10.85 -13.28 -1.47
C SER A 132 11.71 -13.97 -2.51
N LYS A 133 12.79 -14.61 -2.06
CA LYS A 133 13.59 -15.53 -2.91
C LYS A 133 12.98 -16.93 -2.96
N GLU A 134 12.16 -17.26 -1.98
CA GLU A 134 11.52 -18.56 -1.83
C GLU A 134 10.04 -18.41 -2.19
N GLY A 135 9.60 -19.18 -3.18
CA GLY A 135 8.19 -19.27 -3.55
C GLY A 135 7.53 -20.54 -3.03
N VAL A 136 6.21 -20.55 -2.97
CA VAL A 136 5.42 -21.78 -2.81
C VAL A 136 4.82 -22.14 -4.17
N GLY A 137 5.32 -23.23 -4.76
CA GLY A 137 5.05 -23.55 -6.17
C GLY A 137 5.61 -22.46 -7.08
N ASN A 138 4.78 -21.93 -7.98
CA ASN A 138 5.16 -20.86 -8.92
C ASN A 138 4.96 -19.45 -8.34
N LYS A 139 4.56 -19.30 -7.07
CA LYS A 139 4.20 -18.01 -6.48
C LYS A 139 5.39 -17.35 -5.81
N ILE A 140 5.84 -16.20 -6.32
CA ILE A 140 6.81 -15.33 -5.63
C ILE A 140 6.04 -14.20 -4.96
N SER A 141 6.13 -14.16 -3.62
CA SER A 141 5.45 -13.15 -2.81
C SER A 141 6.26 -11.88 -2.68
N VAL A 142 5.58 -10.74 -2.76
CA VAL A 142 6.13 -9.42 -2.43
C VAL A 142 5.48 -8.93 -1.15
N TYR A 143 6.31 -8.47 -0.22
CA TYR A 143 5.87 -7.87 1.03
C TYR A 143 6.27 -6.40 1.07
N ILE A 144 5.42 -5.59 1.69
CA ILE A 144 5.60 -4.16 1.83
C ILE A 144 5.83 -3.89 3.31
N ALA A 145 7.04 -3.43 3.66
CA ALA A 145 7.44 -3.07 5.01
C ALA A 145 7.45 -1.55 5.17
N THR A 146 6.51 -1.02 5.93
CA THR A 146 6.44 0.40 6.27
C THR A 146 6.98 0.65 7.67
N LYS A 147 7.80 1.68 7.84
CA LYS A 147 8.30 2.08 9.16
C LYS A 147 7.11 2.51 10.02
N TRP A 148 7.03 1.95 11.22
CA TRP A 148 5.98 2.31 12.17
C TRP A 148 6.15 3.75 12.64
N ARG A 149 5.02 4.43 12.79
CA ARG A 149 4.92 5.83 13.19
C ARG A 149 3.86 5.94 14.28
N ASP A 150 4.29 6.25 15.50
CA ASP A 150 3.39 6.37 16.67
C ASP A 150 2.54 7.64 16.65
N ASP A 151 2.88 8.59 15.76
CA ASP A 151 2.10 9.78 15.47
C ASP A 151 1.00 9.53 14.42
N PHE A 152 0.78 8.29 13.98
CA PHE A 152 -0.37 7.95 13.16
C PHE A 152 -1.66 7.96 13.97
N ILE A 153 -2.69 8.67 13.51
CA ILE A 153 -4.03 8.63 14.10
C ILE A 153 -4.99 8.21 12.98
N PRO A 154 -5.69 7.07 13.01
CA PRO A 154 -6.69 6.71 12.01
C PRO A 154 -7.99 7.51 12.18
N LEU A 155 -8.80 7.63 11.13
CA LEU A 155 -10.08 8.36 11.19
C LEU A 155 -11.04 7.66 12.15
N SER A 156 -10.92 6.35 12.31
CA SER A 156 -11.70 5.56 13.27
C SER A 156 -11.53 6.01 14.73
N ASP A 157 -10.38 6.59 15.06
CA ASP A 157 -10.02 6.93 16.44
C ASP A 157 -10.34 8.40 16.76
N LEU A 158 -10.73 9.18 15.75
CA LEU A 158 -11.21 10.55 15.92
C LEU A 158 -12.65 10.53 16.43
N ASN A 159 -12.79 10.64 17.75
CA ASN A 159 -14.07 10.56 18.45
C ASN A 159 -14.89 11.86 18.41
N LYS A 160 -14.28 12.97 17.98
CA LYS A 160 -14.94 14.26 17.86
C LYS A 160 -14.61 14.92 16.54
N GLU A 161 -15.59 15.64 15.99
CA GLU A 161 -15.42 16.34 14.73
C GLU A 161 -14.36 17.46 14.79
N GLU A 162 -14.08 17.99 15.98
CA GLU A 162 -13.07 19.04 16.21
C GLU A 162 -11.63 18.54 16.08
N ASP A 163 -11.42 17.22 16.17
CA ASP A 163 -10.09 16.59 16.08
C ASP A 163 -9.69 16.27 14.62
N ILE A 164 -10.61 16.50 13.67
CA ILE A 164 -10.46 16.16 12.25
C ILE A 164 -9.77 17.29 11.50
N ASN A 165 -8.64 16.99 10.88
CA ASN A 165 -7.93 17.95 10.05
C ASN A 165 -8.49 18.00 8.62
N VAL A 166 -9.17 19.11 8.29
CA VAL A 166 -9.72 19.36 6.96
C VAL A 166 -8.63 19.33 5.88
N GLU A 167 -7.42 19.86 6.15
CA GLU A 167 -6.35 19.85 5.14
C GLU A 167 -5.89 18.42 4.81
N ALA A 168 -5.82 17.54 5.81
CA ALA A 168 -5.49 16.14 5.60
C ALA A 168 -6.56 15.43 4.76
N LEU A 169 -7.84 15.68 5.03
CA LEU A 169 -8.93 15.10 4.24
C LEU A 169 -8.91 15.56 2.78
N VAL A 170 -8.65 16.85 2.52
CA VAL A 170 -8.51 17.35 1.14
C VAL A 170 -7.34 16.68 0.42
N GLN A 171 -6.20 16.47 1.09
CA GLN A 171 -5.07 15.74 0.52
C GLN A 171 -5.43 14.29 0.17
N LEU A 172 -6.17 13.59 1.04
CA LEU A 172 -6.66 12.24 0.77
C LEU A 172 -7.51 12.18 -0.51
N LEU A 173 -8.45 13.12 -0.67
CA LEU A 173 -9.29 13.23 -1.88
C LEU A 173 -8.47 13.54 -3.12
N LEU A 174 -7.55 14.49 -3.01
CA LEU A 174 -6.67 14.89 -4.10
C LEU A 174 -5.86 13.71 -4.61
N LEU A 175 -5.20 12.97 -3.71
CA LEU A 175 -4.39 11.80 -4.06
C LEU A 175 -5.24 10.65 -4.61
N LYS A 176 -6.46 10.44 -4.07
CA LYS A 176 -7.40 9.44 -4.62
C LYS A 176 -7.70 9.69 -6.09
N VAL A 177 -8.01 10.93 -6.44
CA VAL A 177 -8.38 11.31 -7.82
C VAL A 177 -7.15 11.24 -8.73
N LEU A 178 -6.03 11.83 -8.31
CA LEU A 178 -4.84 11.89 -9.16
C LEU A 178 -4.27 10.51 -9.46
N PHE A 179 -4.31 9.58 -8.49
CA PHE A 179 -3.71 8.25 -8.58
C PHE A 179 -4.71 7.12 -8.82
N ASN A 180 -5.99 7.44 -8.96
CA ASN A 180 -7.10 6.49 -9.07
C ASN A 180 -7.03 5.37 -8.01
N ILE A 181 -7.17 5.75 -6.74
CA ILE A 181 -7.13 4.82 -5.60
C ILE A 181 -8.56 4.35 -5.28
N ASP A 182 -8.83 3.05 -5.34
CA ASP A 182 -10.18 2.54 -5.06
C ASP A 182 -10.47 2.50 -3.55
N ASN A 183 -9.64 1.75 -2.81
CA ASN A 183 -9.85 1.45 -1.40
C ASN A 183 -9.10 2.42 -0.44
N LEU A 184 -9.49 3.69 -0.44
CA LEU A 184 -9.06 4.65 0.60
C LEU A 184 -10.09 4.62 1.75
N HIS A 185 -9.80 3.85 2.79
CA HIS A 185 -10.72 3.58 3.92
C HIS A 185 -10.34 4.33 5.20
N ALA A 186 -11.18 4.22 6.24
CA ALA A 186 -11.09 4.93 7.53
C ALA A 186 -9.80 4.67 8.34
N ASP A 187 -9.00 3.66 7.96
CA ASP A 187 -7.68 3.43 8.56
C ASP A 187 -6.61 4.34 7.94
N ASN A 188 -6.97 5.28 7.07
CA ASN A 188 -6.11 6.37 6.61
C ASN A 188 -6.63 7.68 7.19
N CYS A 189 -5.76 8.64 7.48
CA CYS A 189 -6.16 9.86 8.19
C CYS A 189 -5.06 10.93 8.18
N GLN A 190 -4.38 11.16 9.31
CA GLN A 190 -3.45 12.27 9.51
C GLN A 190 -2.27 11.88 10.39
N TRP A 191 -1.15 12.59 10.24
CA TRP A 191 -0.07 12.57 11.23
C TRP A 191 -0.37 13.55 12.35
N ASN A 192 -0.32 13.09 13.59
CA ASN A 192 -0.60 13.87 14.79
C ASN A 192 0.27 15.13 14.85
N GLY A 193 -0.34 16.26 15.20
CA GLY A 193 0.35 17.55 15.29
C GLY A 193 0.75 18.15 13.93
N THR A 194 0.25 17.61 12.83
CA THR A 194 0.52 18.13 11.47
C THR A 194 -0.77 18.42 10.70
N ASN A 195 -0.62 19.10 9.56
CA ASN A 195 -1.67 19.25 8.55
C ASN A 195 -1.61 18.21 7.43
N THR A 196 -0.79 17.17 7.57
CA THR A 196 -0.46 16.26 6.48
C THR A 196 -1.29 14.98 6.58
N ALA A 197 -1.80 14.52 5.43
CA ALA A 197 -2.46 13.23 5.35
C ALA A 197 -1.51 12.08 5.71
N ALA A 198 -2.07 11.02 6.31
CA ALA A 198 -1.36 9.78 6.56
C ALA A 198 -2.05 8.63 5.83
N ILE A 199 -1.39 8.10 4.81
CA ILE A 199 -1.87 6.97 4.01
C ILE A 199 -0.96 5.76 4.28
N ILE A 200 -1.57 4.71 4.85
CA ILE A 200 -0.87 3.47 5.25
C ILE A 200 -1.40 2.24 4.51
N SER A 201 -2.56 2.36 3.87
CA SER A 201 -3.19 1.30 3.08
C SER A 201 -3.91 1.90 1.87
N LEU A 202 -3.64 1.34 0.70
CA LEU A 202 -4.22 1.76 -0.57
C LEU A 202 -4.24 0.60 -1.55
N MET A 203 -5.05 0.76 -2.60
CA MET A 203 -5.11 -0.13 -3.75
C MET A 203 -5.27 0.75 -5.00
N PRO A 204 -4.21 0.95 -5.80
CA PRO A 204 -4.33 1.67 -7.04
C PRO A 204 -5.00 0.78 -8.08
N ILE A 205 -5.82 1.38 -8.94
CA ILE A 205 -6.44 0.69 -10.07
C ILE A 205 -5.93 1.30 -11.38
N PRO A 206 -6.11 0.61 -12.54
CA PRO A 206 -5.84 1.21 -13.83
C PRO A 206 -6.34 2.66 -13.91
N CYS A 207 -5.46 3.60 -14.25
CA CYS A 207 -5.77 5.02 -14.27
C CYS A 207 -5.86 5.49 -15.71
N ALA A 208 -6.92 6.21 -16.05
CA ALA A 208 -7.02 6.96 -17.30
C ALA A 208 -6.80 8.45 -17.01
N ALA A 209 -6.31 9.18 -18.00
CA ALA A 209 -6.29 10.64 -17.91
C ALA A 209 -7.74 11.16 -17.90
N HIS A 210 -8.10 11.96 -16.89
CA HIS A 210 -9.40 12.61 -16.86
C HIS A 210 -9.38 13.86 -17.74
N GLN A 211 -10.42 14.00 -18.58
CA GLN A 211 -10.62 15.19 -19.39
C GLN A 211 -10.88 16.43 -18.52
N ASP A 212 -11.66 16.28 -17.45
CA ASP A 212 -11.92 17.34 -16.47
C ASP A 212 -11.63 16.84 -15.05
N VAL A 213 -10.35 16.82 -14.69
CA VAL A 213 -9.89 16.37 -13.36
C VAL A 213 -10.49 17.23 -12.25
N LYS A 214 -10.73 18.52 -12.51
CA LYS A 214 -11.30 19.44 -11.52
C LYS A 214 -12.74 19.08 -11.20
N GLU A 215 -13.57 18.81 -12.20
CA GLU A 215 -14.94 18.36 -11.97
C GLU A 215 -15.00 16.97 -11.34
N VAL A 216 -14.08 16.06 -11.70
CA VAL A 216 -13.96 14.76 -11.00
C VAL A 216 -13.64 14.97 -9.51
N LEU A 217 -12.69 15.86 -9.19
CA LEU A 217 -12.30 16.17 -7.82
C LEU A 217 -13.43 16.84 -7.03
N LEU A 218 -14.12 17.81 -7.63
CA LEU A 218 -15.29 18.44 -7.02
C LEU A 218 -16.45 17.45 -6.88
N GLY A 219 -16.58 16.49 -7.79
CA GLY A 219 -17.50 15.37 -7.69
C GLY A 219 -17.21 14.48 -6.48
N GLN A 220 -15.95 14.18 -6.19
CA GLN A 220 -15.55 13.42 -4.99
C GLN A 220 -15.76 14.21 -3.70
N HIS A 221 -15.50 15.52 -3.72
CA HIS A 221 -15.90 16.43 -2.64
C HIS A 221 -17.42 16.49 -2.49
N ARG A 222 -18.18 16.05 -3.50
CA ARG A 222 -19.65 16.04 -3.54
C ARG A 222 -20.31 14.68 -3.30
N MET A 223 -19.54 13.61 -3.11
CA MET A 223 -20.09 12.27 -2.84
C MET A 223 -20.22 12.00 -1.34
N ASN A 224 -21.26 11.26 -0.95
CA ASN A 224 -21.32 10.62 0.36
C ASN A 224 -20.38 9.40 0.32
N TRP A 225 -19.34 9.44 1.14
CA TRP A 225 -18.53 8.26 1.35
C TRP A 225 -19.23 7.49 2.47
N ASN A 226 -19.36 6.17 2.36
CA ASN A 226 -19.95 5.32 3.39
C ASN A 226 -19.16 5.31 4.73
N HIS A 227 -18.36 6.36 4.99
CA HIS A 227 -17.55 6.66 6.15
C HIS A 227 -17.70 8.17 6.47
N ALA A 228 -18.13 8.47 7.69
CA ALA A 228 -18.46 9.80 8.23
C ALA A 228 -17.48 10.98 7.90
N PRO A 229 -16.15 10.79 7.74
CA PRO A 229 -15.24 11.92 7.55
C PRO A 229 -15.38 12.69 6.24
N ALA A 230 -15.89 12.08 5.16
CA ALA A 230 -16.08 12.81 3.91
C ALA A 230 -17.31 13.72 3.97
N ASP A 231 -18.38 13.33 4.65
CA ASP A 231 -19.56 14.17 4.86
C ASP A 231 -19.18 15.45 5.66
N LEU A 232 -18.27 15.31 6.62
CA LEU A 232 -17.71 16.43 7.39
C LEU A 232 -16.90 17.44 6.55
N LEU A 233 -16.27 17.01 5.46
CA LEU A 233 -15.57 17.92 4.54
C LEU A 233 -16.54 18.92 3.92
N PHE A 234 -17.77 18.50 3.57
CA PHE A 234 -18.76 19.41 3.03
C PHE A 234 -19.27 20.40 4.06
N GLU A 235 -19.49 19.92 5.28
CA GLU A 235 -20.00 20.75 6.37
C GLU A 235 -18.98 21.81 6.80
N LYS A 236 -17.68 21.46 6.78
CA LYS A 236 -16.61 22.30 7.33
C LYS A 236 -15.76 23.04 6.30
N CYS A 237 -15.81 22.66 5.02
CA CYS A 237 -14.96 23.23 3.99
C CYS A 237 -15.79 23.73 2.81
N SER A 238 -15.85 25.06 2.63
CA SER A 238 -16.43 25.63 1.41
C SER A 238 -15.64 25.18 0.18
N THR A 239 -16.27 25.20 -0.99
CA THR A 239 -15.60 24.86 -2.25
C THR A 239 -14.39 25.78 -2.52
N GLU A 240 -14.47 27.06 -2.16
CA GLU A 240 -13.36 28.01 -2.29
C GLU A 240 -12.18 27.58 -1.41
N ARG A 241 -12.44 27.31 -0.12
CA ARG A 241 -11.41 26.86 0.83
C ARG A 241 -10.81 25.51 0.40
N PHE A 242 -11.65 24.61 -0.12
CA PHE A 242 -11.21 23.32 -0.66
C PHE A 242 -10.20 23.51 -1.79
N LEU A 243 -10.53 24.36 -2.77
CA LEU A 243 -9.66 24.64 -3.90
C LEU A 243 -8.37 25.38 -3.48
N GLU A 244 -8.41 26.24 -2.47
CA GLU A 244 -7.20 26.85 -1.90
C GLU A 244 -6.25 25.80 -1.31
N ILE A 245 -6.77 24.85 -0.54
CA ILE A 245 -5.98 23.76 0.04
C ILE A 245 -5.40 22.88 -1.07
N VAL A 246 -6.20 22.54 -2.09
CA VAL A 246 -5.71 21.77 -3.26
C VAL A 246 -4.55 22.50 -3.94
N LYS A 247 -4.68 23.80 -4.20
CA LYS A 247 -3.62 24.59 -4.82
C LYS A 247 -2.34 24.60 -4.00
N LYS A 248 -2.46 24.82 -2.68
CA LYS A 248 -1.33 24.79 -1.75
C LYS A 248 -0.56 23.48 -1.87
N TRP A 249 -1.23 22.33 -1.73
CA TRP A 249 -0.56 21.03 -1.72
C TRP A 249 -0.02 20.59 -3.09
N LEU A 250 -0.69 20.96 -4.19
CA LEU A 250 -0.13 20.74 -5.54
C LEU A 250 1.22 21.44 -5.72
N GLN A 251 1.36 22.66 -5.19
CA GLN A 251 2.61 23.42 -5.24
C GLN A 251 3.66 22.87 -4.26
N GLU A 252 3.27 22.58 -3.02
CA GLU A 252 4.19 22.07 -1.99
C GLU A 252 4.78 20.70 -2.34
N TRP A 253 3.97 19.81 -2.93
CA TRP A 253 4.45 18.47 -3.25
C TRP A 253 5.36 18.41 -4.47
N ASP A 254 5.25 19.35 -5.43
CA ASP A 254 5.99 19.27 -6.70
C ASP A 254 5.80 17.88 -7.37
N LEU A 255 4.53 17.48 -7.52
CA LEU A 255 4.17 16.09 -7.82
C LEU A 255 4.84 15.54 -9.08
N LEU A 256 5.00 16.34 -10.15
CA LEU A 256 5.63 15.87 -11.39
C LEU A 256 7.06 15.39 -11.17
N SER A 257 7.86 16.20 -10.48
CA SER A 257 9.24 15.87 -10.10
C SER A 257 9.30 14.66 -9.15
N LYS A 258 8.39 14.61 -8.17
CA LYS A 258 8.33 13.51 -7.20
C LYS A 258 7.88 12.19 -7.82
N ILE A 259 7.01 12.21 -8.83
CA ILE A 259 6.61 11.04 -9.61
C ILE A 259 7.85 10.44 -10.30
N ASP A 260 8.64 11.27 -10.98
CA ASP A 260 9.87 10.80 -11.65
C ASP A 260 10.89 10.28 -10.65
N LYS A 261 11.06 10.98 -9.53
CA LYS A 261 11.93 10.53 -8.43
C LYS A 261 11.49 9.18 -7.87
N ALA A 262 10.20 9.00 -7.59
CA ALA A 262 9.66 7.75 -7.06
C ALA A 262 9.82 6.59 -8.06
N ALA A 263 9.54 6.82 -9.34
CA ALA A 263 9.74 5.85 -10.41
C ALA A 263 11.22 5.41 -10.52
N ALA A 264 12.15 6.36 -10.40
CA ALA A 264 13.58 6.05 -10.39
C ALA A 264 14.01 5.23 -9.16
N LEU A 265 13.45 5.54 -7.98
CA LEU A 265 13.77 4.84 -6.73
C LEU A 265 13.29 3.39 -6.69
N ILE A 266 12.25 3.04 -7.45
CA ILE A 266 11.74 1.65 -7.53
C ILE A 266 12.26 0.88 -8.74
N LYS A 267 13.20 1.43 -9.51
CA LYS A 267 13.64 0.83 -10.79
C LYS A 267 14.08 -0.62 -10.62
N HIS A 268 14.83 -0.91 -9.56
CA HIS A 268 15.30 -2.26 -9.26
C HIS A 268 14.13 -3.21 -8.94
N GLU A 269 13.14 -2.76 -8.18
CA GLU A 269 11.93 -3.53 -7.87
C GLU A 269 11.09 -3.75 -9.13
N ARG A 270 10.94 -2.73 -9.99
CA ARG A 270 10.28 -2.83 -11.30
C ARG A 270 10.93 -3.90 -12.16
N ASP A 271 12.25 -3.88 -12.30
CA ASP A 271 12.99 -4.83 -13.12
C ASP A 271 12.82 -6.26 -12.58
N ARG A 272 12.86 -6.43 -11.25
CA ARG A 272 12.63 -7.74 -10.62
C ARG A 272 11.20 -8.23 -10.79
N VAL A 273 10.18 -7.37 -10.62
CA VAL A 273 8.78 -7.76 -10.84
C VAL A 273 8.53 -8.12 -12.31
N LYS A 274 9.10 -7.39 -13.27
CA LYS A 274 9.02 -7.73 -14.70
C LYS A 274 9.65 -9.10 -15.02
N MET A 275 10.78 -9.44 -14.39
CA MET A 275 11.36 -10.77 -14.53
C MET A 275 10.39 -11.85 -14.04
N LEU A 276 9.76 -11.63 -12.88
CA LEU A 276 8.76 -12.55 -12.33
C LEU A 276 7.54 -12.70 -13.26
N GLU A 277 7.04 -11.59 -13.82
CA GLU A 277 5.92 -11.61 -14.78
C GLU A 277 6.22 -12.48 -16.00
N ASN A 278 7.44 -12.40 -16.54
CA ASN A 278 7.85 -13.23 -17.67
C ASN A 278 7.85 -14.72 -17.30
N ASP A 279 8.29 -15.06 -16.09
CA ASP A 279 8.26 -16.45 -15.59
C ASP A 279 6.81 -16.96 -15.41
N PHE A 280 5.86 -16.08 -15.06
CA PHE A 280 4.43 -16.41 -15.00
C PHE A 280 3.80 -16.59 -16.40
N ARG A 281 4.13 -15.72 -17.36
CA ARG A 281 3.58 -15.77 -18.73
C ARG A 281 4.00 -17.01 -19.50
N MET A 282 5.14 -17.60 -19.19
CA MET A 282 5.59 -18.86 -19.81
C MET A 282 4.76 -20.09 -19.40
N ILE A 283 3.84 -19.95 -18.43
CA ILE A 283 3.06 -21.05 -17.85
C ILE A 283 1.60 -21.06 -18.34
N GLU A 284 1.09 -19.96 -18.91
CA GLU A 284 -0.29 -19.88 -19.42
C GLU A 284 -0.36 -19.24 -20.82
N GLU A 285 -0.69 -20.04 -21.84
CA GLU A 285 -1.15 -19.60 -23.18
C GLU A 285 -2.58 -19.01 -23.10
N SER A 286 -2.83 -18.07 -22.18
CA SER A 286 -4.13 -17.41 -22.08
C SER A 286 -4.01 -15.92 -22.35
N GLU A 287 -4.91 -15.41 -23.19
CA GLU A 287 -5.03 -14.05 -23.72
C GLU A 287 -5.36 -12.98 -22.65
N TYR A 288 -4.74 -13.06 -21.48
CA TYR A 288 -4.96 -12.12 -20.39
C TYR A 288 -3.82 -11.10 -20.29
N THR A 289 -3.98 -10.03 -21.05
CA THR A 289 -3.25 -8.77 -20.95
C THR A 289 -3.64 -8.04 -19.66
N VAL A 290 -3.01 -8.37 -18.52
CA VAL A 290 -3.24 -7.57 -17.29
C VAL A 290 -1.93 -7.19 -16.62
N ALA A 291 -1.36 -6.11 -17.16
CA ALA A 291 -0.91 -4.94 -16.40
C ALA A 291 -0.88 -3.81 -17.43
N MET A 292 -1.56 -2.68 -17.19
CA MET A 292 -1.11 -1.45 -17.85
C MET A 292 0.38 -1.34 -17.52
N ASP A 293 1.23 -1.04 -18.51
CA ASP A 293 2.63 -0.76 -18.19
C ASP A 293 2.61 0.34 -17.12
N LEU A 294 3.47 0.21 -16.11
CA LEU A 294 3.69 1.27 -15.15
C LEU A 294 3.88 2.61 -15.90
N ASP A 295 4.52 2.59 -17.06
CA ASP A 295 4.71 3.79 -17.89
C ASP A 295 3.36 4.42 -18.32
N GLU A 296 2.37 3.63 -18.78
CA GLU A 296 1.03 4.13 -19.12
C GLU A 296 0.31 4.70 -17.89
N TYR A 297 0.43 4.04 -16.74
CA TYR A 297 -0.14 4.52 -15.48
C TYR A 297 0.50 5.85 -15.07
N LEU A 298 1.83 5.96 -15.16
CA LEU A 298 2.57 7.18 -14.85
C LEU A 298 2.19 8.33 -15.80
N ASP A 299 2.01 8.05 -17.09
CA ASP A 299 1.56 9.04 -18.05
C ASP A 299 0.15 9.55 -17.75
N ALA A 300 -0.78 8.66 -17.38
CA ALA A 300 -2.12 9.03 -16.94
C ALA A 300 -2.08 9.91 -15.67
N VAL A 301 -1.31 9.51 -14.66
CA VAL A 301 -1.15 10.28 -13.42
C VAL A 301 -0.54 11.66 -13.69
N LYS A 302 0.53 11.73 -14.48
CA LYS A 302 1.15 13.01 -14.86
C LYS A 302 0.19 13.90 -15.63
N SER A 303 -0.62 13.32 -16.53
CA SER A 303 -1.65 14.03 -17.26
C SER A 303 -2.70 14.62 -16.30
N ASN A 304 -3.16 13.83 -15.32
CA ASN A 304 -4.10 14.30 -14.29
C ASN A 304 -3.53 15.47 -13.47
N VAL A 305 -2.27 15.39 -13.05
CA VAL A 305 -1.59 16.48 -12.32
C VAL A 305 -1.51 17.75 -13.18
N LYS A 306 -1.09 17.63 -14.44
CA LYS A 306 -1.00 18.76 -15.37
C LYS A 306 -2.36 19.40 -15.63
N ASN A 307 -3.35 18.59 -15.98
CA ASN A 307 -4.71 19.05 -16.29
C ASN A 307 -5.34 19.77 -15.09
N LEU A 308 -5.22 19.21 -13.89
CA LEU A 308 -5.72 19.85 -12.68
C LEU A 308 -4.99 21.17 -12.41
N THR A 309 -3.68 21.18 -12.56
CA THR A 309 -2.90 22.40 -12.34
C THR A 309 -3.31 23.52 -13.32
N SER A 310 -3.41 23.20 -14.61
CA SER A 310 -3.87 24.15 -15.62
C SER A 310 -5.29 24.65 -15.34
N ALA A 311 -6.21 23.77 -14.95
CA ALA A 311 -7.58 24.13 -14.59
C ALA A 311 -7.69 25.03 -13.34
N LEU A 312 -6.67 25.01 -12.48
CA LEU A 312 -6.57 25.84 -11.28
C LEU A 312 -5.75 27.12 -11.49
N GLY A 313 -5.16 27.31 -12.68
CA GLY A 313 -4.37 28.49 -13.03
C GLY A 313 -3.02 28.57 -12.31
N LEU A 314 -2.42 27.44 -11.95
CA LEU A 314 -1.04 27.43 -11.43
C LEU A 314 -0.06 27.15 -12.57
N ASN A 315 1.14 27.72 -12.46
CA ASN A 315 2.26 27.38 -13.34
C ASN A 315 3.02 26.21 -12.72
N VAL A 316 3.17 25.09 -13.46
CA VAL A 316 4.11 24.00 -13.14
C VAL A 316 5.32 24.12 -14.04
#